data_AF-F8E8Z2-F1
#
_entry.id   AF-F8E8Z2-F1
#
_cell.length_a   1.000
_cell.length_b   1.000
_cell.length_c   1.000
_cell.angle_alpha   90.00
_cell.angle_beta   90.00
_cell.angle_gamma   90.00
#
_symmetry.space_group_name_H-M   'P 1'
#
loop_
_entity.id
_entity.type
_entity.pdbx_description
1 polymer ?
#
loop_
_entity_poly.entity_id
_entity_poly.type
_entity_poly.pdbx_seq_one_letter_code
_entity_poly.pdbx_strand_id
1 'polypeptide(L)'
;MQKNSLFEEFKRRYNLKGANSTVKQDYRIIENFCQIITEKYPVLQSINLLSITHKNTFYKYLYRKVQKGEVSKNYAKDCLYAVNKLYKKIGKPELCYDVQKIINSMDGKRKITVTEEEFENIKQWRKKYGKILPPG
;
A
#
# COMPACT_ATOMS: atom_id res chain seq x y z
N MET A 1 22.86 -12.46 9.81
CA MET A 1 21.92 -11.44 9.29
C MET A 1 22.57 -10.72 8.12
N GLN A 2 22.04 -10.83 6.91
CA GLN A 2 22.48 -9.97 5.80
C GLN A 2 22.18 -8.51 6.16
N LYS A 3 23.19 -7.64 6.13
CA LYS A 3 22.99 -6.20 6.29
C LYS A 3 22.08 -5.69 5.18
N ASN A 4 21.06 -4.93 5.53
CA ASN A 4 20.15 -4.28 4.58
C ASN A 4 20.89 -3.15 3.83
N SER A 5 21.66 -3.52 2.80
CA SER A 5 22.53 -2.62 2.05
C SER A 5 21.77 -1.44 1.41
N LEU A 6 20.53 -1.67 0.98
CA LEU A 6 19.68 -0.66 0.38
C LEU A 6 19.28 0.41 1.39
N PHE A 7 18.92 0.02 2.61
CA PHE A 7 18.55 0.97 3.65
C PHE A 7 19.74 1.80 4.13
N GLU A 8 20.92 1.18 4.26
CA GLU A 8 22.15 1.89 4.63
C GLU A 8 22.57 2.89 3.55
N GLU A 9 22.47 2.52 2.27
CA GLU A 9 22.69 3.46 1.17
C GLU A 9 21.70 4.62 1.22
N PHE A 10 20.41 4.33 1.46
CA PHE A 10 19.38 5.36 1.60
C PHE A 10 19.73 6.34 2.72
N LYS A 11 20.01 5.85 3.93
CA LYS A 11 20.33 6.67 5.10
C LYS A 11 21.56 7.54 4.89
N ARG A 12 22.59 7.01 4.23
CA ARG A 12 23.82 7.77 3.92
C ARG A 12 23.59 8.90 2.91
N ARG A 13 22.79 8.64 1.87
CA ARG A 13 22.62 9.57 0.74
C ARG A 13 21.45 10.52 0.91
N TYR A 14 20.43 10.13 1.66
CA TYR A 14 19.16 10.83 1.73
C TYR A 14 18.71 11.03 3.17
N ASN A 15 18.56 12.30 3.54
CA ASN A 15 17.96 12.70 4.81
C ASN A 15 16.49 13.07 4.62
N LEU A 16 15.63 12.47 5.44
CA LEU A 16 14.26 12.92 5.63
C LEU A 16 14.22 14.10 6.62
N LYS A 17 13.43 15.12 6.31
CA LYS A 17 13.19 16.28 7.17
C LYS A 17 11.75 16.24 7.68
N GLY A 18 11.51 16.69 8.92
CA GLY A 18 10.17 16.75 9.52
C GLY A 18 10.21 16.55 11.03
N ALA A 19 9.03 16.36 11.65
CA ALA A 19 8.93 16.04 13.06
C ALA A 19 9.65 14.72 13.39
N ASN A 20 10.39 14.70 14.50
CA ASN A 20 11.26 13.58 14.87
C ASN A 20 10.51 12.24 14.97
N SER A 21 9.28 12.23 15.49
CA SER A 21 8.46 11.02 15.61
C SER A 21 8.04 10.47 14.24
N THR A 22 7.55 11.34 13.35
CA THR A 22 7.17 10.99 11.98
C THR A 22 8.35 10.51 11.17
N VAL A 23 9.49 11.18 11.28
CA VAL A 23 10.73 10.79 10.58
C VAL A 23 11.21 9.42 11.05
N LYS A 24 11.22 9.17 12.37
CA LYS A 24 11.56 7.84 12.91
C LYS A 24 10.62 6.74 12.38
N GLN A 25 9.32 7.02 12.29
CA GLN A 25 8.36 6.08 11.72
C GLN A 25 8.60 5.82 10.23
N ASP A 26 8.82 6.88 9.44
CA ASP A 26 9.15 6.75 8.02
C ASP A 26 10.42 5.89 7.82
N TYR A 27 11.48 6.14 8.59
CA TYR A 27 12.72 5.36 8.50
C TYR A 27 12.48 3.87 8.80
N ARG A 28 11.73 3.53 9.86
CA ARG A 28 11.39 2.14 10.19
C ARG A 28 10.62 1.46 9.07
N ILE A 29 9.67 2.17 8.45
CA ILE A 29 8.90 1.64 7.33
C ILE A 29 9.79 1.42 6.11
N ILE A 30 10.64 2.39 5.80
CA ILE A 30 11.56 2.32 4.65
C ILE A 30 12.58 1.18 4.85
N GLU A 31 13.08 0.99 6.07
CA GLU A 31 13.94 -0.13 6.44
C GLU A 31 13.25 -1.46 6.15
N ASN A 32 12.01 -1.65 6.62
CA ASN A 32 11.23 -2.85 6.37
C ASN A 32 10.96 -3.05 4.86
N PHE A 33 10.63 -2.00 4.12
CA PHE A 33 10.51 -2.04 2.67
C PHE A 33 11.81 -2.56 2.03
N CYS A 34 12.95 -1.94 2.35
CA CYS A 34 14.25 -2.33 1.81
C CYS A 34 14.59 -3.77 2.17
N GLN A 35 14.27 -4.22 3.38
CA GLN A 35 14.50 -5.60 3.82
C GLN A 35 13.71 -6.61 2.96
N ILE A 36 12.41 -6.38 2.76
CA ILE A 36 11.56 -7.21 1.90
C ILE A 36 12.11 -7.28 0.48
N ILE A 37 12.62 -6.16 -0.02
CA ILE A 37 13.21 -6.10 -1.36
C ILE A 37 14.55 -6.85 -1.42
N THR A 38 15.46 -6.65 -0.46
CA THR A 38 16.74 -7.35 -0.41
C THR A 38 16.57 -8.87 -0.28
N GLU A 39 15.62 -9.32 0.55
CA GLU A 39 15.32 -10.75 0.72
C GLU A 39 14.82 -11.38 -0.58
N LYS A 40 13.99 -10.65 -1.35
CA LYS A 40 13.41 -11.17 -2.60
C LYS A 40 14.30 -10.96 -3.83
N TYR A 41 15.14 -9.92 -3.82
CA TYR A 41 15.99 -9.51 -4.93
C TYR A 41 17.43 -9.30 -4.42
N PRO A 42 18.16 -10.37 -4.07
CA PRO A 42 19.48 -10.27 -3.45
C PRO A 42 20.55 -9.63 -4.36
N VAL A 43 20.32 -9.63 -5.68
CA VAL A 43 21.18 -8.97 -6.67
C VAL A 43 20.95 -7.45 -6.74
N LEU A 44 19.89 -6.92 -6.12
CA LEU A 44 19.64 -5.49 -6.11
C LEU A 44 20.59 -4.80 -5.12
N GLN A 45 21.65 -4.19 -5.65
CA GLN A 45 22.72 -3.60 -4.84
C GLN A 45 22.60 -2.09 -4.64
N SER A 46 21.67 -1.42 -5.33
CA SER A 46 21.49 0.03 -5.17
C SER A 46 20.02 0.47 -5.12
N ILE A 47 19.74 1.44 -4.23
CA ILE A 47 18.44 2.09 -4.09
C ILE A 47 18.01 2.80 -5.38
N ASN A 48 18.97 3.26 -6.19
CA ASN A 48 18.70 3.91 -7.47
C ASN A 48 18.23 2.92 -8.54
N LEU A 49 18.40 1.62 -8.33
CA LEU A 49 17.91 0.57 -9.24
C LEU A 49 16.48 0.11 -8.90
N LEU A 50 15.86 0.69 -7.86
CA LEU A 50 14.46 0.42 -7.55
C LEU A 50 13.57 0.75 -8.75
N SER A 51 12.61 -0.12 -9.02
CA SER A 51 11.77 -0.11 -10.21
C SER A 51 10.32 -0.44 -9.86
N ILE A 52 9.45 -0.39 -10.86
CA ILE A 52 8.03 -0.75 -10.72
C ILE A 52 7.82 -2.18 -10.18
N THR A 53 8.73 -3.11 -10.47
CA THR A 53 8.68 -4.49 -9.96
C THR A 53 8.81 -4.54 -8.44
N HIS A 54 9.72 -3.73 -7.89
CA HIS A 54 9.97 -3.64 -6.46
C HIS A 54 8.79 -2.96 -5.74
N LYS A 55 8.28 -1.89 -6.34
CA LYS A 55 7.02 -1.24 -5.92
C LYS A 55 5.88 -2.26 -5.81
N ASN A 56 5.62 -3.00 -6.89
CA ASN A 56 4.52 -3.95 -6.95
C ASN A 56 4.70 -5.13 -5.97
N THR A 57 5.94 -5.54 -5.69
CA THR A 57 6.24 -6.53 -4.67
C THR A 57 5.79 -6.07 -3.28
N PHE A 58 6.16 -4.85 -2.89
CA PHE A 58 5.78 -4.33 -1.57
C PHE A 58 4.27 -4.10 -1.45
N TYR A 59 3.63 -3.60 -2.52
CA TYR A 59 2.17 -3.52 -2.57
C TYR A 59 1.50 -4.87 -2.31
N LYS A 60 1.93 -5.94 -3.02
CA LYS A 60 1.38 -7.29 -2.84
C LYS A 60 1.61 -7.82 -1.43
N TYR A 61 2.76 -7.52 -0.84
CA TYR A 61 3.06 -7.84 0.56
C TYR A 61 2.07 -7.16 1.51
N LEU A 62 1.92 -5.83 1.42
CA LEU A 62 0.99 -5.07 2.25
C LEU A 62 -0.45 -5.54 2.08
N TYR A 63 -0.89 -5.75 0.83
CA TYR A 63 -2.23 -6.25 0.53
C TYR A 63 -2.51 -7.57 1.26
N ARG A 64 -1.59 -8.54 1.18
CA ARG A 64 -1.73 -9.83 1.88
C ARG A 64 -1.77 -9.67 3.40
N LYS A 65 -0.92 -8.81 3.97
CA LYS A 65 -0.89 -8.54 5.41
C LYS A 65 -2.20 -7.92 5.91
N VAL A 66 -2.77 -6.99 5.14
CA VAL A 66 -4.08 -6.38 5.43
C VAL A 66 -5.19 -7.41 5.34
N GLN A 67 -5.21 -8.26 4.30
CA GLN A 67 -6.23 -9.30 4.14
C GLN A 67 -6.21 -10.34 5.28
N LYS A 68 -5.02 -10.62 5.84
CA LYS A 68 -4.86 -11.50 6.99
C LYS A 68 -5.15 -10.83 8.34
N GLY A 69 -5.42 -9.53 8.37
CA GLY A 69 -5.62 -8.76 9.61
C GLY A 69 -4.34 -8.51 10.40
N GLU A 70 -3.17 -8.87 9.87
CA GLU A 70 -1.86 -8.66 10.54
C GLU A 70 -1.44 -7.19 10.54
N VAL A 71 -1.99 -6.39 9.63
CA VAL A 71 -1.72 -4.96 9.46
C VAL A 71 -3.03 -4.20 9.23
N SER A 72 -3.21 -3.08 9.94
CA SER A 72 -4.37 -2.19 9.72
C SER A 72 -4.26 -1.42 8.40
N LYS A 73 -5.40 -1.00 7.83
CA LYS A 73 -5.43 -0.15 6.62
C LYS A 73 -4.74 1.19 6.83
N ASN A 74 -4.88 1.78 8.02
CA ASN A 74 -4.21 3.04 8.35
C ASN A 74 -2.69 2.86 8.36
N TYR A 75 -2.20 1.76 8.94
CA TYR A 75 -0.77 1.47 8.89
C TYR A 75 -0.29 1.18 7.46
N ALA A 76 -1.06 0.46 6.65
CA ALA A 76 -0.75 0.27 5.23
C ALA A 76 -0.70 1.61 4.47
N LYS A 77 -1.61 2.54 4.77
CA LYS A 77 -1.62 3.92 4.22
C LYS A 77 -0.32 4.64 4.59
N ASP A 78 0.09 4.60 5.85
CA ASP A 78 1.35 5.18 6.31
C ASP A 78 2.54 4.54 5.58
N CYS A 79 2.51 3.22 5.39
CA CYS A 79 3.55 2.51 4.64
C CYS A 79 3.70 3.02 3.21
N LEU A 80 2.59 3.19 2.51
CA LEU A 80 2.59 3.67 1.13
C LEU A 80 3.10 5.12 1.04
N TYR A 81 2.74 5.99 1.99
CA TYR A 81 3.26 7.36 2.01
C TYR A 81 4.76 7.44 2.30
N ALA A 82 5.26 6.66 3.26
CA ALA A 82 6.69 6.62 3.56
C ALA A 82 7.50 6.12 2.36
N VAL A 83 7.02 5.08 1.66
CA VAL A 83 7.68 4.60 0.44
C VAL A 83 7.55 5.61 -0.72
N ASN A 84 6.47 6.38 -0.80
CA ASN A 84 6.39 7.51 -1.74
C ASN A 84 7.45 8.58 -1.44
N LYS A 85 7.73 8.88 -0.17
CA LYS A 85 8.83 9.79 0.21
C LYS A 85 10.18 9.25 -0.26
N LEU A 86 10.42 7.95 -0.11
CA LEU A 86 11.62 7.28 -0.65
C LEU A 86 11.73 7.49 -2.17
N TYR A 87 10.69 7.14 -2.94
CA TYR A 87 10.71 7.26 -4.40
C TYR A 87 10.92 8.69 -4.88
N LYS A 88 10.29 9.67 -4.21
CA LYS A 88 10.55 11.10 -4.49
C LYS A 88 11.99 11.49 -4.20
N LYS A 89 12.58 11.00 -3.11
CA LYS A 89 13.97 11.32 -2.72
C LYS A 89 15.01 10.76 -3.68
N ILE A 90 14.77 9.57 -4.23
CA ILE A 90 15.67 8.97 -5.22
C ILE A 90 15.40 9.44 -6.65
N GLY A 91 14.55 10.46 -6.84
CA GLY A 91 14.28 11.07 -8.15
C GLY A 91 13.35 10.24 -9.04
N LYS A 92 12.48 9.40 -8.48
CA LYS A 92 11.53 8.54 -9.21
C LYS A 92 10.07 8.78 -8.81
N PRO A 93 9.56 10.02 -8.89
CA PRO A 93 8.18 10.34 -8.48
C PRO A 93 7.11 9.57 -9.27
N GLU A 94 7.38 9.19 -10.51
CA GLU A 94 6.52 8.36 -11.37
C GLU A 94 6.25 6.97 -10.79
N LEU A 95 7.14 6.50 -9.90
CA LEU A 95 6.96 5.25 -9.17
C LEU A 95 6.19 5.43 -7.86
N CYS A 96 5.63 6.61 -7.57
CA CYS A 96 4.76 6.74 -6.41
C CYS A 96 3.47 5.89 -6.54
N TYR A 97 2.93 5.53 -5.39
CA TYR A 97 1.62 4.95 -5.24
C TYR A 97 0.55 6.03 -5.29
N ASP A 98 -0.54 5.76 -5.99
CA ASP A 98 -1.83 6.39 -5.72
C ASP A 98 -2.42 5.73 -4.45
N VAL A 99 -2.10 6.32 -3.30
CA VAL A 99 -2.44 5.76 -2.00
C VAL A 99 -3.94 5.62 -1.83
N GLN A 100 -4.73 6.60 -2.27
CA GLN A 100 -6.17 6.57 -2.07
C GLN A 100 -6.82 5.47 -2.90
N LYS A 101 -6.40 5.32 -4.17
CA LYS A 101 -6.89 4.24 -5.04
C LYS A 101 -6.55 2.86 -4.47
N ILE A 102 -5.34 2.70 -3.92
CA ILE A 102 -4.91 1.44 -3.32
C ILE A 102 -5.68 1.10 -2.04
N ILE A 103 -5.86 2.05 -1.13
CA ILE A 103 -6.60 1.79 0.11
C ILE A 103 -8.06 1.45 -0.20
N ASN A 104 -8.67 2.14 -1.19
CA ASN A 104 -10.02 1.83 -1.64
C ASN A 104 -10.13 0.43 -2.26
N SER A 105 -9.10 -0.07 -2.96
CA SER A 105 -9.12 -1.42 -3.53
C SER A 105 -8.96 -2.51 -2.48
N MET A 106 -8.31 -2.22 -1.34
CA MET A 106 -8.19 -3.11 -0.18
C MET A 106 -9.51 -3.28 0.59
N ASP A 107 -10.53 -2.48 0.30
CA ASP A 107 -11.78 -2.45 1.05
C ASP A 107 -12.69 -3.66 0.78
N GLY A 108 -12.44 -4.45 -0.27
CA GLY A 108 -13.19 -5.68 -0.59
C GLY A 108 -14.68 -5.48 -0.93
N LYS A 109 -15.26 -4.33 -0.55
CA LYS A 109 -16.59 -3.91 -0.92
C LYS A 109 -16.54 -3.35 -2.34
N ARG A 110 -17.00 -4.14 -3.31
CA ARG A 110 -17.44 -3.59 -4.59
C ARG A 110 -18.55 -2.57 -4.28
N LYS A 111 -18.22 -1.28 -4.32
CA LYS A 111 -19.24 -0.24 -4.35
C LYS A 111 -19.88 -0.34 -5.74
N ILE A 112 -21.04 -0.97 -5.80
CA ILE A 112 -21.92 -0.89 -6.97
C ILE A 112 -22.70 0.41 -6.79
N THR A 113 -22.51 1.35 -7.70
CA THR A 113 -23.39 2.52 -7.78
C THR A 113 -24.67 2.03 -8.45
N VAL A 114 -25.78 2.06 -7.71
CA VAL A 114 -27.11 1.74 -8.22
C VAL A 114 -27.88 3.02 -8.45
N THR A 115 -28.79 3.03 -9.42
CA THR A 115 -29.73 4.15 -9.61
C THR A 115 -30.75 4.20 -8.45
N GLU A 116 -31.44 5.34 -8.29
CA GLU A 116 -32.51 5.48 -7.29
C GLU A 116 -33.62 4.43 -7.50
N GLU A 117 -33.94 4.12 -8.75
CA GLU A 117 -34.93 3.12 -9.12
C GLU A 117 -34.51 1.69 -8.74
N GLU A 118 -33.25 1.33 -9.00
CA GLU A 118 -32.68 0.04 -8.58
C GLU A 118 -32.65 -0.08 -7.05
N PHE A 119 -32.34 1.01 -6.35
CA PHE A 119 -32.33 1.05 -4.89
C PHE A 119 -33.72 0.83 -4.29
N GLU A 120 -34.75 1.52 -4.79
CA GLU A 120 -36.12 1.34 -4.29
C GLU A 120 -36.69 -0.04 -4.64
N ASN A 121 -36.35 -0.58 -5.81
CA ASN A 121 -36.66 -1.97 -6.14
C ASN A 121 -36.07 -2.91 -5.10
N ILE A 122 -34.75 -2.86 -4.85
CA ILE A 122 -34.06 -3.72 -3.86
C ILE A 122 -34.72 -3.62 -2.47
N LYS A 123 -35.13 -2.42 -2.06
CA LYS A 123 -35.80 -2.17 -0.78
C LYS A 123 -37.18 -2.84 -0.71
N GLN A 124 -37.97 -2.76 -1.79
CA GLN A 124 -39.26 -3.45 -1.88
C GLN A 124 -39.08 -4.97 -1.87
N TRP A 125 -38.10 -5.52 -2.59
CA TRP A 125 -37.80 -6.95 -2.59
C TRP A 125 -37.41 -7.45 -1.18
N ARG A 126 -36.58 -6.72 -0.45
CA ARG A 126 -36.26 -7.05 0.95
C ARG A 126 -37.48 -7.02 1.87
N LYS A 127 -38.36 -6.03 1.71
CA LYS A 127 -39.59 -5.92 2.50
C LYS A 127 -40.54 -7.08 2.25
N LYS A 128 -40.62 -7.56 1.00
CA LYS A 128 -41.57 -8.60 0.58
C LYS A 128 -41.05 -10.03 0.80
N TYR A 129 -39.74 -10.27 0.66
CA TYR A 129 -39.17 -11.62 0.65
C TYR A 129 -38.09 -11.87 1.71
N GLY A 130 -37.67 -10.85 2.48
CA GLY A 130 -36.60 -10.95 3.48
C GLY A 130 -35.19 -11.13 2.89
N LYS A 131 -35.08 -11.31 1.57
CA LYS A 131 -33.83 -11.50 0.82
C LYS A 131 -33.92 -10.85 -0.56
N ILE A 132 -32.77 -10.50 -1.14
CA ILE A 132 -32.69 -10.04 -2.53
C ILE A 132 -32.70 -11.29 -3.41
N LEU A 133 -33.67 -11.39 -4.32
CA LEU A 133 -33.75 -12.50 -5.27
C LEU A 133 -32.68 -12.29 -6.35
N PRO A 134 -31.96 -13.36 -6.78
CA PRO A 134 -31.04 -13.27 -7.90
C PRO A 134 -31.79 -12.91 -9.19
N PRO A 135 -31.15 -12.22 -10.15
CA PRO A 135 -31.77 -11.95 -11.45
C PRO A 135 -32.12 -13.28 -12.13
N GLY A 136 -33.37 -13.39 -12.59
CA GLY A 136 -33.86 -14.49 -13.42
C GLY A 136 -33.53 -14.29 -14.88
#